data_AF-A0A165JJ41-F1
#
_entry.id   AF-A0A165JJ41-F1
#
_cell.length_a   1.000
_cell.length_b   1.000
_cell.length_c   1.000
_cell.angle_alpha   90.00
_cell.angle_beta   90.00
_cell.angle_gamma   90.00
#
_symmetry.space_group_name_H-M   'P 1'
#
loop_
_entity.id
_entity.type
_entity.pdbx_description
1 polymer ?
#
loop_
_entity_poly.entity_id
_entity_poly.type
_entity_poly.pdbx_seq_one_letter_code
_entity_poly.pdbx_strand_id
1 'polypeptide(L)' 'MPIVELLAQRKSFDPDVQDGSGWTPLMIASSLRDSEDLVELLLQKGADVNMKNFNGQVWIYNSI' A
#
# COMPACT_ATOMS: atom_id res chain seq x y z
N MET A 1 11.77 -3.73 8.70
CA MET A 1 10.53 -4.54 8.66
C MET A 1 10.78 -5.78 7.78
N PRO A 2 11.49 -6.81 8.27
CA PRO A 2 12.23 -7.74 7.39
C PRO A 2 11.36 -8.59 6.45
N ILE A 3 10.15 -8.93 6.86
CA ILE A 3 9.23 -9.75 6.04
C ILE A 3 8.73 -8.96 4.84
N VAL A 4 8.35 -7.69 5.02
CA VAL A 4 7.82 -6.86 3.92
C VAL A 4 8.91 -6.61 2.88
N GLU A 5 10.13 -6.29 3.34
CA GLU A 5 11.28 -6.10 2.46
C GLU A 5 11.59 -7.37 1.64
N LEU A 6 11.55 -8.54 2.27
CA LEU A 6 11.72 -9.83 1.59
C LEU A 6 10.63 -10.08 0.54
N LEU A 7 9.37 -9.77 0.84
CA LEU A 7 8.26 -9.93 -0.09
C LEU A 7 8.39 -8.96 -1.27
N ALA A 8 8.77 -7.70 -1.00
CA ALA A 8 8.94 -6.65 -2.00
C ALA A 8 10.13 -6.88 -2.96
N GLN A 9 11.04 -7.81 -2.64
CA GLN A 9 12.13 -8.22 -3.52
C GLN A 9 11.74 -9.33 -4.51
N ARG A 10 10.57 -9.96 -4.34
CA ARG A 10 10.12 -11.02 -5.24
C ARG A 10 9.72 -10.42 -6.59
N LYS A 11 10.11 -11.08 -7.69
CA LYS A 11 9.70 -10.66 -9.05
C LYS A 11 8.19 -10.58 -9.24
N SER A 12 7.44 -11.36 -8.49
CA SER A 12 5.97 -11.42 -8.53
C SER A 12 5.31 -10.48 -7.52
N PHE A 13 6.07 -9.58 -6.91
CA PHE A 13 5.50 -8.60 -5.99
C PHE A 13 4.73 -7.57 -6.79
N ASP A 14 3.46 -7.43 -6.44
CA ASP A 14 2.55 -6.43 -6.99
C ASP A 14 2.05 -5.57 -5.82
N PRO A 15 2.41 -4.27 -5.76
CA PRO A 15 2.01 -3.38 -4.67
C PRO A 15 0.53 -3.00 -4.70
N ASP A 16 -0.19 -3.30 -5.78
CA ASP A 16 -1.56 -2.83 -6.05
C ASP A 16 -2.62 -3.94 -5.88
N VAL A 17 -2.21 -5.10 -5.36
CA VAL A 17 -3.13 -6.21 -5.06
C VAL A 17 -4.26 -5.75 -4.14
N GLN A 18 -5.50 -6.04 -4.52
CA GLN A 18 -6.66 -5.74 -3.70
C GLN A 18 -7.08 -6.95 -2.87
N ASP A 19 -7.39 -6.72 -1.60
CA ASP A 19 -8.04 -7.72 -0.77
C ASP A 19 -9.53 -7.88 -1.14
N GLY A 20 -10.25 -8.74 -0.39
CA GLY A 20 -11.68 -8.99 -0.63
C GLY A 20 -12.61 -7.78 -0.45
N SER A 21 -12.10 -6.67 0.09
CA SER A 21 -12.81 -5.40 0.25
C SER A 21 -12.26 -4.29 -0.67
N GLY A 22 -11.33 -4.61 -1.56
CA GLY A 22 -10.72 -3.65 -2.49
C GLY A 22 -9.53 -2.89 -1.91
N TRP A 23 -9.05 -3.23 -0.72
CA TRP A 23 -7.95 -2.51 -0.09
C TRP A 23 -6.61 -2.93 -0.67
N THR A 24 -5.78 -1.95 -1.03
CA THR A 24 -4.39 -2.19 -1.43
C THR A 24 -3.45 -2.19 -0.21
N PRO A 25 -2.26 -2.82 -0.31
CA PRO A 25 -1.21 -2.71 0.69
C PRO A 25 -0.95 -1.27 1.12
N LEU A 26 -0.98 -0.32 0.19
CA LEU A 26 -0.76 1.10 0.47
C LEU A 26 -1.89 1.66 1.34
N MET A 27 -3.16 1.41 1.00
CA MET A 27 -4.28 1.88 1.82
C MET A 27 -4.24 1.30 3.25
N ILE A 28 -3.88 0.03 3.38
CA ILE A 28 -3.76 -0.65 4.67
C ILE A 28 -2.62 -0.02 5.47
N ALA A 29 -1.43 0.09 4.87
CA ALA A 29 -0.25 0.68 5.50
C ALA A 29 -0.58 2.04 6.10
N SER A 30 -1.29 2.86 5.36
CA SER A 30 -1.60 4.21 5.80
C SER A 30 -2.70 4.35 6.84
N SER A 31 -3.47 3.28 7.09
CA SER A 31 -4.40 3.20 8.22
C SER A 31 -3.69 2.83 9.53
N LEU A 32 -2.46 2.34 9.45
CA LEU A 32 -1.64 1.96 10.61
C LEU A 32 -0.90 3.18 11.16
N ARG A 33 -0.66 3.18 12.47
CA ARG A 33 0.27 4.13 13.09
C ARG A 33 1.71 3.69 12.82
N ASP A 34 2.60 4.67 12.69
CA ASP A 34 4.07 4.46 12.56
C ASP A 34 4.44 3.57 11.35
N SER A 35 3.74 3.74 10.23
CA SER A 35 3.90 2.95 9.00
C SER A 35 4.59 3.72 7.86
N GLU A 36 5.24 4.84 8.17
CA GLU A 36 5.90 5.72 7.19
C GLU A 36 6.91 4.96 6.32
N ASP A 37 7.74 4.11 6.93
CA ASP A 37 8.68 3.24 6.24
C ASP A 37 7.99 2.26 5.26
N LEU A 38 6.80 1.77 5.64
CA LEU A 38 6.02 0.84 4.83
C LEU A 38 5.39 1.56 3.64
N VAL A 39 4.83 2.75 3.87
CA VAL A 39 4.29 3.62 2.83
C VAL A 39 5.40 3.98 1.83
N GLU A 40 6.57 4.41 2.31
CA GLU A 40 7.69 4.74 1.44
C GLU A 40 8.15 3.53 0.62
N LEU A 41 8.30 2.36 1.23
CA LEU A 41 8.68 1.13 0.52
C LEU A 41 7.67 0.79 -0.59
N LEU A 42 6.37 0.88 -0.32
CA LEU A 42 5.33 0.59 -1.31
C LEU A 42 5.34 1.60 -2.46
N LEU A 43 5.53 2.88 -2.16
CA LEU A 43 5.68 3.93 -3.18
C LEU A 43 6.94 3.72 -4.04
N GLN A 44 8.07 3.36 -3.43
CA GLN A 44 9.30 3.02 -4.16
C GLN A 44 9.12 1.80 -5.07
N LYS A 45 8.17 0.91 -4.75
CA LYS A 45 7.80 -0.24 -5.58
C LYS A 45 6.74 0.08 -6.63
N GLY A 46 6.26 1.31 -6.70
CA GLY A 46 5.34 1.78 -7.74
C GLY A 46 3.86 1.61 -7.40
N ALA A 47 3.49 1.54 -6.12
CA ALA A 47 2.08 1.51 -5.71
C ALA A 47 1.28 2.69 -6.28
N ASP A 48 0.11 2.43 -6.85
CA ASP A 48 -0.80 3.47 -7.34
C ASP A 48 -1.61 4.08 -6.18
N VAL A 49 -1.32 5.35 -5.91
CA VAL A 49 -1.98 6.17 -4.88
C VAL A 49 -3.45 6.49 -5.20
N ASN A 50 -3.89 6.29 -6.45
CA ASN A 50 -5.23 6.68 -6.90
C ASN A 50 -6.25 5.54 -6.85
N MET A 51 -5.82 4.34 -6.49
CA MET A 51 -6.72 3.21 -6.38
C MET A 51 -7.84 3.49 -5.39
N LYS A 52 -8.99 2.84 -5.63
CA LYS A 52 -10.17 2.90 -4.78
C LYS A 52 -10.52 1.51 -4.31
N ASN A 53 -10.85 1.40 -3.03
CA ASN A 53 -11.50 0.20 -2.55
C ASN A 53 -12.94 0.11 -3.05
N PHE A 54 -13.64 -0.98 -2.76
CA PHE A 54 -14.99 -1.20 -3.26
C PHE A 54 -16.03 -0.22 -2.69
N ASN A 55 -15.69 0.47 -1.61
CA ASN A 55 -16.49 1.56 -1.04
C ASN A 55 -16.19 2.93 -1.70
N GLY A 56 -15.31 2.98 -2.70
CA GLY A 56 -14.91 4.21 -3.39
C GLY A 56 -13.90 5.07 -2.61
N GLN A 57 -13.34 4.55 -1.51
CA GLN A 57 -12.39 5.28 -0.68
C GLN A 57 -11.03 5.32 -1.39
N VAL A 58 -10.50 6.53 -1.60
CA VAL A 58 -9.11 6.78 -2.02
C VAL A 58 -8.32 7.12 -0.77
N TRP A 59 -7.18 6.47 -0.57
CA TRP A 59 -6.22 6.96 0.41
C TRP A 59 -5.33 8.01 -0.25
N ILE A 60 -5.73 9.28 -0.15
CA ILE A 60 -4.90 10.40 -0.60
C ILE A 60 -3.80 10.67 0.43
N TYR A 61 -2.54 10.67 -0.03
CA TYR A 61 -1.34 10.95 0.80
C TYR A 61 -1.33 12.36 1.42
N ASN A 62 -2.28 13.25 1.07
CA ASN A 62 -2.39 14.62 1.55
C ASN A 62 -3.77 14.95 2.15
N SER A 63 -4.20 14.24 3.19
CA SER A 63 -5.18 14.84 4.12
C SER A 63 -4.45 15.85 5.01
N ILE A 64 -4.17 17.02 4.43
CA ILE A 64 -3.88 18.28 5.11
C ILE A 64 -5.12 19.16 4.96
#